data_AF-A0AA41RUL8-F1
#
_entry.id   AF-A0AA41RUL8-F1
#
_cell.length_a   1.000
_cell.length_b   1.000
_cell.length_c   1.000
_cell.angle_alpha   90.00
_cell.angle_beta   90.00
_cell.angle_gamma   90.00
#
_symmetry.space_group_name_H-M   'P 1'
#
loop_
_entity.id
_entity.type
_entity.pdbx_description
1 polymer ?
#
loop_
_entity_poly.entity_id
_entity_poly.type
_entity_poly.pdbx_seq_one_letter_code
_entity_poly.pdbx_strand_id
1 'polypeptide(L)'
;MLYDPRKHNISRIERDAGVKFEHVSAPQATDIATSVAHEISAAILAVSDSVIPAFQSAADKLIKTSGLSPVDLLSKALAKASGYTEIKSRSLLNSMENYVTVQLEAGKPIYSPS
;
A
#
# COMPACT_ATOMS: atom_id res chain seq x y z
N MET A 1 6.19 -15.97 6.83
CA MET A 1 4.88 -16.64 7.02
C MET A 1 3.88 -15.59 7.46
N LEU A 2 2.72 -15.49 6.80
CA LEU A 2 1.63 -14.62 7.27
C LEU A 2 0.90 -15.29 8.44
N TYR A 3 0.60 -14.55 9.51
CA TYR A 3 -0.10 -15.08 10.68
C TYR A 3 -0.94 -14.01 11.39
N ASP A 4 -1.98 -14.44 12.11
CA ASP A 4 -2.77 -13.59 13.04
C ASP A 4 -2.22 -13.73 14.47
N PRO A 5 -1.73 -12.66 15.10
CA PRO A 5 -1.18 -12.70 16.46
C PRO A 5 -2.09 -13.32 17.52
N ARG A 6 -3.41 -13.30 17.32
CA ARG A 6 -4.39 -13.82 18.30
C ARG A 6 -4.73 -15.29 18.13
N LYS A 7 -4.33 -15.93 17.02
CA LYS A 7 -4.83 -17.25 16.62
C LYS A 7 -3.76 -18.32 16.40
N HIS A 8 -2.47 -18.02 16.57
CA HIS A 8 -1.41 -18.86 16.02
C HIS A 8 -0.37 -19.39 17.03
N ASN A 9 0.05 -20.64 16.80
CA ASN A 9 1.07 -21.37 17.55
C ASN A 9 2.48 -21.22 16.94
N ILE A 10 2.91 -20.00 16.63
CA ILE A 10 4.22 -19.74 16.00
C ILE A 10 5.35 -20.32 16.86
N SER A 11 5.25 -20.15 18.18
CA SER A 11 6.19 -20.71 19.15
C SER A 11 6.28 -22.23 19.11
N ARG A 12 5.21 -22.93 18.69
CA ARG A 12 5.25 -24.39 18.49
C ARG A 12 6.00 -24.74 17.20
N ILE A 13 5.72 -24.02 16.12
CA ILE A 13 6.41 -24.21 14.83
C ILE A 13 7.91 -23.94 14.97
N GLU A 14 8.29 -22.86 15.66
CA GLU A 14 9.68 -22.54 15.96
C GLU A 14 10.38 -23.65 16.75
N ARG A 15 9.70 -24.21 17.76
CA ARG A 15 10.22 -25.31 18.57
C ARG A 15 10.38 -26.60 17.76
N ASP A 16 9.35 -26.97 17.01
CA ASP A 16 9.32 -28.21 16.23
C ASP A 16 10.34 -28.17 15.07
N ALA A 17 10.56 -26.98 14.48
CA ALA A 17 11.50 -26.78 13.39
C ALA A 17 12.93 -26.41 13.86
N GLY A 18 13.13 -26.08 15.13
CA GLY A 18 14.42 -25.64 15.67
C GLY A 18 14.90 -24.29 15.11
N VAL A 19 13.97 -23.45 14.65
CA VAL A 19 14.27 -22.13 14.04
C VAL A 19 13.64 -21.00 14.82
N LYS A 20 14.17 -19.78 14.66
CA LYS A 20 13.56 -18.54 15.14
C LYS A 20 13.14 -17.68 13.97
N PHE A 21 11.87 -17.27 13.94
CA PHE A 21 11.40 -16.35 12.92
C PHE A 21 11.72 -14.91 13.32
N GLU A 22 12.12 -14.11 12.33
CA GLU A 22 12.16 -12.67 12.49
C GLU A 22 10.75 -12.10 12.33
N HIS A 23 10.36 -11.23 13.25
CA HIS A 23 9.09 -10.54 13.16
C HIS A 23 9.23 -9.29 12.30
N VAL A 24 8.62 -9.34 11.11
CA VAL A 24 8.56 -8.20 10.18
C VAL A 24 7.12 -7.71 10.09
N SER A 25 6.94 -6.40 10.30
CA SER A 25 5.64 -5.75 10.18
C SER A 25 5.16 -5.74 8.72
N ALA A 26 3.84 -5.61 8.53
CA ALA A 26 3.31 -5.37 7.19
C ALA A 26 3.90 -4.09 6.58
N PRO A 27 4.11 -4.04 5.25
CA PRO A 27 4.58 -2.83 4.57
C PRO A 27 3.60 -1.69 4.78
N GLN A 28 4.12 -0.47 4.90
CA GLN A 28 3.27 0.70 5.03
C GLN A 28 2.58 0.99 3.70
N ALA A 29 1.44 1.68 3.76
CA ALA A 29 0.68 2.10 2.60
C ALA A 29 1.55 2.91 1.60
N THR A 30 2.47 3.73 2.13
CA THR A 30 3.44 4.50 1.35
C THR A 30 4.45 3.62 0.62
N ASP A 31 4.93 2.56 1.28
CA ASP A 31 5.93 1.64 0.71
C ASP A 31 5.32 0.80 -0.42
N ILE A 32 4.05 0.45 -0.27
CA ILE A 32 3.27 -0.21 -1.33
C ILE A 32 3.11 0.76 -2.51
N ALA A 33 2.72 2.01 -2.26
CA ALA A 33 2.52 2.99 -3.31
C ALA A 33 3.81 3.27 -4.12
N THR A 34 4.96 3.40 -3.45
CA THR A 34 6.25 3.63 -4.11
C THR A 34 6.69 2.43 -4.94
N SER A 35 6.53 1.21 -4.39
CA SER A 35 6.89 -0.03 -5.08
C SER A 35 6.05 -0.22 -6.35
N VAL A 36 4.73 -0.03 -6.24
CA VAL A 36 3.82 -0.17 -7.39
C VAL A 36 4.05 0.95 -8.42
N ALA A 37 4.33 2.18 -7.98
CA ALA A 37 4.64 3.28 -8.90
C ALA A 37 5.88 2.96 -9.76
N HIS A 38 6.91 2.35 -9.17
CA HIS A 38 8.11 1.94 -9.90
C HIS A 38 7.81 0.85 -10.93
N GLU A 39 7.09 -0.19 -10.53
CA GLU A 39 6.70 -1.30 -11.42
C GLU A 39 5.91 -0.79 -12.63
N ILE A 40 4.95 0.12 -12.42
CA ILE A 40 4.12 0.66 -13.50
C ILE A 40 4.90 1.61 -14.37
N SER A 41 5.82 2.39 -13.81
CA SER A 41 6.68 3.25 -14.62
C SER A 41 7.50 2.41 -15.60
N ALA A 42 8.04 1.27 -15.15
CA ALA A 42 8.72 0.32 -16.02
C ALA A 42 7.76 -0.29 -17.07
N ALA A 43 6.53 -0.65 -16.67
CA ALA A 43 5.54 -1.18 -17.60
C ALA A 43 5.14 -0.17 -18.69
N ILE A 44 5.00 1.12 -18.36
CA ILE A 44 4.72 2.19 -19.32
C ILE A 44 5.87 2.34 -20.32
N LEU A 45 7.13 2.27 -19.85
CA LEU A 45 8.31 2.35 -20.71
C LEU A 45 8.45 1.13 -21.63
N ALA A 46 7.88 -0.01 -21.25
CA ALA A 46 7.90 -1.24 -22.06
C ALA A 46 6.79 -1.28 -23.13
N VAL A 47 5.89 -0.29 -23.17
CA VAL A 47 4.82 -0.22 -24.18
C VAL A 47 5.43 0.02 -25.56
N SER A 48 5.02 -0.78 -26.55
CA SER A 48 5.47 -0.62 -27.93
C SER A 48 5.02 0.71 -28.52
N ASP A 49 5.93 1.39 -29.23
CA ASP A 49 5.63 2.63 -29.94
C ASP A 49 4.48 2.50 -30.96
N SER A 50 4.24 1.28 -31.45
CA SER A 50 3.17 0.98 -32.42
C SER A 50 1.76 1.29 -31.91
N VAL A 51 1.53 1.26 -30.59
CA VAL A 51 0.21 1.53 -29.99
C VAL A 51 0.04 3.00 -29.59
N ILE A 52 1.12 3.79 -29.51
CA ILE A 52 1.09 5.21 -29.09
C ILE A 52 0.13 6.07 -29.94
N PRO A 53 0.08 5.95 -31.28
CA PRO A 53 -0.78 6.80 -32.11
C PRO A 53 -2.28 6.68 -31.76
N ALA A 54 -2.72 5.51 -31.28
CA ALA A 54 -4.12 5.30 -30.89
C ALA A 54 -4.53 6.12 -29.66
N PHE A 55 -3.58 6.45 -28.78
CA PHE A 55 -3.82 7.17 -27.53
C PHE A 55 -3.45 8.65 -27.59
N GLN A 56 -2.66 9.08 -28.59
CA GLN A 56 -2.18 10.47 -28.72
C GLN A 56 -3.31 11.50 -28.71
N SER A 57 -4.38 11.30 -29.49
CA SER A 57 -5.48 12.26 -29.54
C SER A 57 -6.20 12.42 -28.20
N ALA A 58 -6.34 11.33 -27.44
CA ALA A 58 -6.95 11.35 -26.12
C ALA A 58 -6.02 12.02 -25.08
N ALA A 59 -4.71 11.73 -25.14
CA ALA A 59 -3.71 12.34 -24.28
C ALA A 59 -3.63 13.86 -24.49
N ASP A 60 -3.60 14.32 -25.73
CA ASP A 60 -3.56 15.75 -26.06
C ASP A 60 -4.79 16.51 -25.56
N LYS A 61 -5.99 15.92 -25.72
CA LYS A 61 -7.21 16.50 -25.18
C LYS A 61 -7.13 16.60 -23.66
N LEU A 62 -6.66 15.55 -22.99
CA LEU A 62 -6.60 15.49 -21.55
C LEU A 62 -5.58 16.48 -20.96
N ILE A 63 -4.44 16.70 -21.63
CA ILE A 63 -3.48 17.75 -21.27
C ILE A 63 -4.10 19.14 -21.40
N LYS A 64 -4.83 19.42 -22.50
CA LYS A 64 -5.45 20.73 -22.74
C LYS A 64 -6.62 21.03 -21.81
N THR A 65 -7.40 20.03 -21.42
CA THR A 65 -8.62 20.21 -20.62
C THR A 65 -8.38 20.21 -19.11
N SER A 66 -7.36 19.50 -18.64
CA SER A 66 -7.17 19.28 -17.19
C SER A 66 -6.77 20.53 -16.40
N GLY A 67 -6.05 21.48 -17.02
CA GLY A 67 -5.48 22.65 -16.34
C GLY A 67 -4.44 22.31 -15.26
N LEU A 68 -4.02 21.05 -15.17
CA LEU A 68 -3.05 20.55 -14.20
C LEU A 68 -1.64 20.56 -14.77
N SER A 69 -0.63 20.54 -13.89
CA SER A 69 0.73 20.33 -14.36
C SER A 69 0.88 18.95 -15.01
N PRO A 70 1.77 18.78 -15.99
CA PRO A 70 2.04 17.47 -16.59
C PRO A 70 2.43 16.40 -15.55
N VAL A 71 3.10 16.83 -14.47
CA VAL A 71 3.53 15.96 -13.36
C VAL A 71 2.34 15.46 -12.56
N ASP A 72 1.38 16.33 -12.23
CA ASP A 72 0.18 15.93 -11.47
C ASP A 72 -0.72 15.00 -12.30
N LEU A 73 -0.78 15.26 -13.60
CA LEU A 73 -1.55 14.46 -14.53
C LEU A 73 -0.97 13.05 -14.70
N LEU A 74 0.36 12.96 -14.85
CA LEU A 74 1.07 11.69 -14.91
C LEU A 74 0.97 10.95 -13.58
N SER A 75 1.06 11.66 -12.45
CA SER A 75 0.89 11.08 -11.11
C SER A 75 -0.50 10.46 -10.93
N LYS A 76 -1.56 11.13 -11.40
CA LYS A 76 -2.92 10.57 -11.41
C LYS A 76 -3.06 9.37 -12.35
N ALA A 77 -2.40 9.39 -13.50
CA ALA A 77 -2.41 8.25 -14.43
C ALA A 77 -1.71 7.02 -13.82
N LEU A 78 -0.55 7.21 -13.19
CA LEU A 78 0.18 6.18 -12.46
C LEU A 78 -0.66 5.60 -11.30
N ALA A 79 -1.29 6.46 -10.51
CA ALA A 79 -2.17 6.04 -9.42
C ALA A 79 -3.43 5.29 -9.91
N LYS A 80 -3.95 5.66 -11.09
CA LYS A 80 -5.09 4.95 -11.69
C LYS A 80 -4.66 3.60 -12.26
N ALA A 81 -3.51 3.54 -12.92
CA ALA A 81 -2.95 2.32 -13.48
C ALA A 81 -2.58 1.30 -12.40
N SER A 82 -2.16 1.77 -11.21
CA SER A 82 -1.87 0.90 -10.06
C SER A 82 -3.09 0.34 -9.35
N GLY A 83 -4.28 0.84 -9.66
CA GLY A 83 -5.46 0.59 -8.84
C GLY A 83 -5.37 1.23 -7.45
N TYR A 84 -4.33 2.04 -7.18
CA TYR A 84 -4.13 2.74 -5.92
C TYR A 84 -4.86 4.09 -5.94
N THR A 85 -6.19 4.02 -6.00
CA THR A 85 -7.03 5.22 -6.16
C THR A 85 -7.33 5.91 -4.84
N GLU A 86 -7.24 5.21 -3.72
CA GLU A 86 -7.63 5.74 -2.41
C GLU A 86 -6.84 5.05 -1.29
N ILE A 87 -6.25 5.84 -0.38
CA ILE A 87 -5.60 5.32 0.82
C ILE A 87 -6.66 5.16 1.89
N LYS A 88 -7.14 3.94 2.09
CA LYS A 88 -8.10 3.63 3.16
C LYS A 88 -7.37 3.22 4.43
N SER A 89 -7.61 3.94 5.53
CA SER A 89 -7.14 3.51 6.85
C SER A 89 -7.97 2.33 7.35
N ARG A 90 -7.30 1.29 7.84
CA ARG A 90 -7.92 0.14 8.51
C ARG A 90 -7.28 -0.05 9.88
N SER A 91 -8.09 -0.41 10.87
CA SER A 91 -7.59 -0.76 12.20
C SER A 91 -6.79 -2.06 12.16
N LEU A 92 -5.62 -2.06 12.82
CA LEU A 92 -4.77 -3.24 12.97
C LEU A 92 -5.36 -4.29 13.93
N LEU A 93 -6.37 -3.92 14.72
CA LEU A 93 -6.96 -4.79 15.74
C LEU A 93 -8.18 -5.57 15.25
N ASN A 94 -8.94 -5.00 14.31
CA ASN A 94 -10.21 -5.56 13.84
C ASN A 94 -10.46 -5.34 12.34
N SER A 95 -9.50 -4.80 11.60
CA SER A 95 -9.56 -4.58 10.14
C SER A 95 -10.69 -3.68 9.65
N MET A 96 -11.38 -2.96 10.54
CA MET A 96 -12.46 -2.04 10.18
C MET A 96 -11.90 -0.81 9.46
N GLU A 97 -12.58 -0.41 8.38
CA GLU A 97 -12.26 0.80 7.60
C GLU A 97 -12.59 2.07 8.40
N ASN A 98 -11.85 3.15 8.15
CA ASN A 98 -11.98 4.45 8.82
C ASN A 98 -11.63 4.45 10.31
N TYR A 99 -10.87 3.44 10.77
CA TYR A 99 -10.27 3.41 12.10
C TYR A 99 -8.74 3.42 11.98
N VAL A 100 -8.07 4.01 12.98
CA VAL A 100 -6.61 4.00 13.16
C VAL A 100 -6.31 3.34 14.50
N THR A 101 -5.32 2.45 14.52
CA THR A 101 -4.82 1.87 15.77
C THR A 101 -3.67 2.73 16.30
N VAL A 102 -3.76 3.12 17.57
CA VAL A 102 -2.72 3.89 18.25
C VAL A 102 -2.14 3.08 19.40
N GLN A 103 -0.85 3.29 19.67
CA GLN A 103 -0.21 2.80 20.89
C GLN A 103 -0.21 3.94 21.91
N LEU A 104 -0.86 3.72 23.04
CA LEU A 104 -0.95 4.69 24.14
C LEU A 104 0.02 4.28 25.23
N GLU A 105 0.99 5.15 25.52
CA GLU A 105 1.92 4.97 26.62
C GLU A 105 1.50 5.86 27.79
N ALA A 106 1.20 5.24 28.93
CA ALA A 106 0.86 5.96 30.14
C ALA A 106 2.08 6.09 31.04
N GLY A 107 2.40 7.31 31.47
CA GLY A 107 3.48 7.55 32.45
C GLY A 107 3.17 7.07 33.87
N LYS A 108 2.02 6.43 34.08
CA LYS A 108 1.56 5.86 35.34
C LYS A 108 0.90 4.50 35.07
N PRO A 109 0.94 3.54 36.02
CA PRO A 109 0.24 2.27 35.87
C PRO A 109 -1.26 2.49 35.69
N ILE A 110 -1.82 1.87 34.66
CA ILE A 110 -3.28 1.79 34.45
C ILE A 110 -3.73 0.41 34.90
N TYR A 111 -4.70 0.35 35.81
CA TYR A 111 -5.30 -0.90 36.27
C TYR A 111 -6.61 -1.14 35.51
N SER A 112 -6.84 -2.37 35.07
CA SER A 112 -8.14 -2.76 34.50
C SER A 112 -9.21 -2.72 35.59
N PRO A 113 -10.45 -2.29 35.28
CA PRO A 113 -11.57 -2.52 36.20
C PRO A 113 -11.75 -4.02 36.35
N SER A 114 -11.71 -4.49 37.59
CA SER A 114 -11.99 -5.88 37.99
C SER A 114 -13.40 -6.32 37.57
#